data_AF-A0A857D4X0-F1
#
_entry.id   AF-A0A857D4X0-F1
#
_cell.length_a   1.000
_cell.length_b   1.000
_cell.length_c   1.000
_cell.angle_alpha   90.00
_cell.angle_beta   90.00
_cell.angle_gamma   90.00
#
_symmetry.space_group_name_H-M   'P 1'
#
loop_
_entity.id
_entity.type
_entity.pdbx_description
1 polymer ?
#
loop_
_entity_poly.entity_id
_entity_poly.type
_entity_poly.pdbx_seq_one_letter_code
_entity_poly.pdbx_strand_id
1 'polypeptide(L)'
;MFDTTKPVNQKQIIQIVPFTSHDGDFNVVLAEAIRAETGIGSRLIKYQSIKNMDDPSVLSSLITPDCLGVLLHYNCRHYDVPDWLLRVLQNLKRTGDFKLIILVHEFNATYTRKGIIFPAFRFLLTSYQIFRLADSIVTTTSRIKNIVSRLTGKT
;
A
#
# COMPACT_ATOMS: atom_id res chain seq x y z
N MET A 1 21.11 10.26 -7.72
CA MET A 1 20.78 11.64 -7.32
C MET A 1 19.49 12.02 -8.05
N PHE A 2 18.43 12.39 -7.34
CA PHE A 2 17.16 12.76 -7.97
C PHE A 2 17.31 14.13 -8.63
N ASP A 3 16.93 14.21 -9.91
CA ASP A 3 16.93 15.45 -10.69
C ASP A 3 15.77 16.34 -10.24
N THR A 4 16.10 17.46 -9.59
CA THR A 4 15.16 18.45 -9.02
C THR A 4 14.79 19.56 -10.00
N THR A 5 15.27 19.51 -11.25
CA THR A 5 15.11 20.60 -12.22
C THR A 5 13.81 20.55 -13.02
N LYS A 6 13.07 19.43 -12.95
CA LYS A 6 11.75 19.33 -13.56
C LYS A 6 10.70 19.91 -12.61
N PRO A 7 9.87 20.87 -13.04
CA PRO A 7 8.78 21.35 -12.20
C PRO A 7 7.88 20.17 -11.83
N VAL A 8 7.71 19.92 -10.52
CA VAL A 8 6.70 18.99 -9.98
C VAL A 8 5.35 19.68 -10.11
N ASN A 9 4.89 19.85 -11.35
CA ASN A 9 3.58 20.41 -11.64
C ASN A 9 2.76 19.31 -12.30
N GLN A 10 2.03 18.57 -11.48
CA GLN A 10 0.67 18.12 -11.72
C GLN A 10 0.31 17.16 -10.60
N LYS A 11 -0.79 17.45 -9.91
CA LYS A 11 -1.79 16.49 -9.44
C LYS A 11 -1.56 15.10 -10.09
N GLN A 12 -0.80 14.23 -9.44
CA GLN A 12 -0.41 12.93 -9.97
C GLN A 12 -0.69 11.85 -8.93
N ILE A 13 -0.98 10.64 -9.42
CA ILE A 13 -0.97 9.45 -8.60
C ILE A 13 0.50 9.11 -8.32
N ILE A 14 0.84 8.71 -7.09
CA ILE A 14 2.17 8.23 -6.74
C ILE A 14 2.12 6.78 -6.30
N GLN A 15 3.19 6.03 -6.57
CA GLN A 15 3.32 4.66 -6.08
C GLN A 15 3.93 4.66 -4.68
N ILE A 16 3.34 3.90 -3.75
CA ILE A 16 3.97 3.59 -2.46
C ILE A 16 4.38 2.12 -2.49
N VAL A 17 5.69 1.88 -2.38
CA VAL A 17 6.30 0.58 -2.66
C VAL A 17 7.08 0.11 -1.44
N PRO A 18 6.53 -0.80 -0.62
CA PRO A 18 7.31 -1.42 0.43
C PRO A 18 8.34 -2.37 -0.18
N PHE A 19 9.58 -2.34 0.30
CA PHE A 19 10.65 -3.24 -0.15
C PHE A 19 11.45 -3.81 1.03
N THR A 20 12.01 -4.99 0.83
CA THR A 20 12.82 -5.72 1.82
C THR A 20 14.31 -5.68 1.50
N SER A 21 14.67 -5.80 0.22
CA SER A 21 16.00 -5.56 -0.34
C SER A 21 15.86 -4.68 -1.59
N HIS A 22 16.88 -3.91 -1.96
CA HIS A 22 16.81 -3.13 -3.20
C HIS A 22 17.02 -4.00 -4.44
N ASP A 23 17.94 -4.97 -4.38
CA ASP A 23 18.22 -5.87 -5.48
C ASP A 23 17.25 -7.05 -5.49
N GLY A 24 16.64 -7.30 -6.66
CA GLY A 24 15.78 -8.46 -6.91
C GLY A 24 14.41 -8.44 -6.20
N ASP A 25 14.06 -7.35 -5.51
CA ASP A 25 12.75 -7.23 -4.88
C ASP A 25 11.68 -6.97 -5.94
N PHE A 26 10.74 -7.91 -6.03
CA PHE A 26 9.65 -7.90 -7.00
C PHE A 26 8.85 -6.60 -6.99
N ASN A 27 8.62 -6.00 -5.82
CA ASN A 27 7.82 -4.78 -5.72
C ASN A 27 8.55 -3.60 -6.38
N VAL A 28 9.89 -3.54 -6.24
CA VAL A 28 10.72 -2.50 -6.84
C VAL A 28 10.74 -2.65 -8.36
N VAL A 29 11.02 -3.85 -8.87
CA VAL A 29 11.05 -4.15 -10.31
C VAL A 29 9.70 -3.81 -10.96
N LEU A 30 8.60 -4.19 -10.32
CA LEU A 30 7.27 -3.90 -10.84
C LEU A 30 6.95 -2.39 -10.81
N ALA A 31 7.36 -1.68 -9.75
CA ALA A 31 7.15 -0.24 -9.68
C ALA A 31 7.94 0.51 -10.76
N GLU A 32 9.15 0.05 -11.09
CA GLU A 32 9.95 0.58 -12.20
C GLU A 32 9.29 0.32 -13.55
N ALA A 33 8.76 -0.89 -13.78
CA ALA A 33 8.00 -1.19 -14.99
C ALA A 33 6.76 -0.29 -15.13
N ILE A 34 5.97 -0.14 -14.06
CA ILE A 34 4.81 0.77 -14.06
C ILE A 34 5.25 2.20 -14.34
N ARG A 35 6.35 2.67 -13.73
CA ARG A 35 6.87 4.01 -13.97
C ARG A 35 7.30 4.21 -15.43
N ALA A 36 7.96 3.22 -16.04
CA ALA A 36 8.38 3.29 -17.43
C ALA A 36 7.19 3.42 -18.39
N GLU A 37 6.11 2.68 -18.13
CA GLU A 37 4.91 2.68 -18.97
C GLU A 37 3.99 3.90 -18.74
N THR A 38 3.90 4.39 -17.51
CA THR A 38 2.86 5.35 -17.11
C THR A 38 3.40 6.72 -16.68
N GLY A 39 4.71 6.83 -16.45
CA GLY A 39 5.35 8.00 -15.86
C GLY A 39 5.07 8.20 -14.36
N ILE A 40 4.26 7.34 -13.72
CA ILE A 40 3.90 7.44 -12.31
C ILE A 40 5.13 7.19 -11.42
N GLY A 41 5.56 8.23 -10.69
CA GLY A 41 6.70 8.16 -9.78
C GLY A 41 6.45 7.26 -8.56
N SER A 42 7.53 6.69 -8.01
CA SER A 42 7.48 5.83 -6.84
C SER A 42 8.13 6.45 -5.60
N ARG A 43 7.61 6.06 -4.43
CA ARG A 43 8.17 6.29 -3.09
C ARG A 43 8.44 4.92 -2.48
N LEU A 44 9.73 4.60 -2.34
CA LEU A 44 10.17 3.34 -1.79
C LEU A 44 10.20 3.43 -0.25
N ILE A 45 9.62 2.45 0.43
CA ILE A 45 9.60 2.37 1.89
C ILE A 45 10.26 1.07 2.32
N LYS A 46 11.32 1.16 3.13
CA LYS A 46 11.95 -0.03 3.68
C LYS A 46 11.03 -0.69 4.70
N TYR A 47 10.68 -1.95 4.49
CA TYR A 47 9.71 -2.68 5.31
C TYR A 47 10.12 -2.81 6.78
N GLN A 48 11.42 -2.90 7.07
CA GLN A 48 11.91 -2.90 8.45
C GLN A 48 11.60 -1.60 9.18
N SER A 49 11.61 -0.47 8.47
CA SER A 49 11.28 0.82 9.05
C SER A 49 9.77 0.92 9.35
N ILE A 50 8.92 0.28 8.53
CA ILE A 50 7.46 0.25 8.70
C ILE A 50 7.02 -0.27 10.08
N LYS A 51 7.76 -1.23 10.67
CA LYS A 51 7.46 -1.81 11.98
C LYS A 51 7.67 -0.84 13.15
N ASN A 52 8.50 0.18 12.96
CA ASN A 52 8.85 1.17 13.97
C ASN A 52 8.23 2.55 13.68
N MET A 53 7.39 2.66 12.65
CA MET A 53 6.82 3.92 12.16
C MET A 53 5.49 4.25 12.86
N ASP A 54 5.49 4.61 14.14
CA ASP A 54 4.31 5.30 14.73
C ASP A 54 4.38 6.83 14.57
N ASP A 55 5.36 7.34 13.79
CA ASP A 55 5.67 8.77 13.69
C ASP A 55 4.86 9.50 12.58
N PRO A 56 4.04 10.52 12.94
CA PRO A 56 3.39 11.44 12.02
C PRO A 56 4.29 12.18 11.02
N SER A 57 5.61 12.22 11.23
CA SER A 57 6.55 12.83 10.27
C SER A 57 6.71 12.02 8.98
N VAL A 58 6.45 10.70 9.02
CA VAL A 58 6.46 9.82 7.85
C VAL A 58 5.23 10.06 6.97
N LEU A 59 4.10 10.42 7.59
CA LEU A 59 2.82 10.74 6.94
C LEU A 59 2.96 11.89 5.92
N SER A 60 3.66 12.96 6.29
CA SER A 60 3.83 14.15 5.43
C SER A 60 4.91 13.99 4.37
N SER A 61 5.87 13.08 4.56
CA SER A 61 6.95 12.84 3.60
C SER A 61 6.59 11.86 2.49
N LEU A 62 5.66 10.93 2.75
CA LEU A 62 5.27 9.92 1.77
C LEU A 62 4.29 10.44 0.72
N ILE A 63 3.38 11.35 1.11
CA ILE A 63 2.27 11.78 0.27
C ILE A 63 2.21 13.30 0.34
N THR A 64 2.51 13.94 -0.78
CA THR A 64 2.43 15.39 -0.87
C THR A 64 0.96 15.84 -0.86
N PRO A 65 0.62 16.98 -0.25
CA PRO A 65 -0.77 17.44 -0.12
C PRO A 65 -1.51 17.66 -1.45
N ASP A 66 -0.78 17.79 -2.55
CA ASP A 66 -1.26 18.02 -3.91
C ASP A 66 -1.42 16.74 -4.74
N CYS A 67 -1.16 15.58 -4.15
CA CYS A 67 -1.28 14.28 -4.80
C CYS A 67 -2.75 13.93 -5.11
N LEU A 68 -3.03 13.45 -6.33
CA LEU A 68 -4.38 12.99 -6.71
C LEU A 68 -4.77 11.66 -6.06
N GLY A 69 -3.78 10.87 -5.66
CA GLY A 69 -4.03 9.51 -5.26
C GLY A 69 -2.78 8.67 -5.09
N VAL A 70 -2.96 7.49 -4.52
CA VAL A 70 -1.86 6.54 -4.29
C VAL A 70 -2.17 5.22 -4.97
N LEU A 71 -1.18 4.69 -5.67
CA LEU A 71 -1.07 3.28 -6.01
C LEU A 71 -0.26 2.57 -4.92
N LEU A 72 -0.96 1.91 -4.01
CA LEU A 72 -0.35 1.22 -2.87
C LEU A 72 -0.02 -0.22 -3.23
N HIS A 73 1.26 -0.56 -3.22
CA HIS A 73 1.71 -1.95 -3.31
C HIS A 73 1.49 -2.63 -1.95
N TYR A 74 0.53 -3.55 -1.90
CA TYR A 74 0.14 -4.25 -0.70
C TYR A 74 0.75 -5.65 -0.69
N ASN A 75 1.81 -5.79 0.10
CA ASN A 75 2.58 -7.02 0.23
C ASN A 75 2.78 -7.40 1.71
N CYS A 76 1.68 -7.35 2.48
CA CYS A 76 1.73 -7.69 3.89
C CYS A 76 1.60 -9.21 4.08
N ARG A 77 2.72 -9.84 4.45
CA ARG A 77 2.77 -11.22 4.95
C ARG A 77 2.68 -11.21 6.47
N HIS A 78 2.01 -12.19 7.08
CA HIS A 78 2.14 -12.54 8.50
C HIS A 78 1.97 -11.38 9.51
N TYR A 79 0.75 -10.86 9.68
CA TYR A 79 0.37 -9.95 10.77
C TYR A 79 1.01 -8.56 10.77
N ASP A 80 1.74 -8.21 9.71
CA ASP A 80 2.57 -7.01 9.66
C ASP A 80 1.86 -5.78 9.05
N VAL A 81 0.53 -5.72 9.06
CA VAL A 81 -0.19 -4.53 8.59
C VAL A 81 -0.13 -3.48 9.69
N PRO A 82 0.52 -2.33 9.47
CA PRO A 82 0.66 -1.33 10.51
C PRO A 82 -0.64 -0.55 10.68
N ASP A 83 -1.11 -0.37 11.92
CA ASP A 83 -2.32 0.42 12.18
C ASP A 83 -2.18 1.88 11.71
N TRP A 84 -0.96 2.42 11.73
CA TRP A 84 -0.70 3.78 11.24
C TRP A 84 -1.03 3.93 9.75
N LEU A 85 -0.83 2.90 8.94
CA LEU A 85 -1.15 2.92 7.51
C LEU A 85 -2.65 3.11 7.28
N LEU A 86 -3.49 2.41 8.06
CA LEU A 86 -4.94 2.61 8.00
C LEU A 86 -5.31 4.07 8.34
N ARG A 87 -4.74 4.61 9.43
CA ARG A 87 -4.98 6.02 9.85
C ARG A 87 -4.59 7.01 8.75
N VAL A 88 -3.46 6.79 8.05
CA VAL A 88 -3.02 7.60 6.91
C VAL A 88 -4.05 7.62 5.80
N LEU A 89 -4.44 6.42 5.35
CA LEU A 89 -5.34 6.29 4.22
C LEU A 89 -6.72 6.87 4.53
N GLN A 90 -7.19 6.74 5.78
CA GLN A 90 -8.43 7.37 6.24
C GLN A 90 -8.35 8.89 6.21
N ASN A 91 -7.25 9.48 6.70
CA ASN A 91 -7.07 10.93 6.70
C ASN A 91 -7.04 11.50 5.28
N LEU A 92 -6.32 10.85 4.36
CA LEU A 92 -6.25 11.27 2.96
C LEU A 92 -7.57 11.13 2.23
N LYS A 93 -8.32 10.06 2.51
CA LYS A 93 -9.68 9.90 1.99
C LYS A 93 -10.66 10.94 2.52
N ARG A 94 -10.40 11.50 3.71
CA ARG A 94 -11.25 12.56 4.30
C ARG A 94 -11.03 13.91 3.61
N THR A 95 -9.86 14.15 3.04
CA THR A 95 -9.46 15.45 2.48
C THR A 95 -9.93 15.73 1.04
N GLY A 96 -10.84 14.91 0.49
CA GLY A 96 -11.47 15.14 -0.82
C GLY A 96 -11.19 14.03 -1.83
N ASP A 97 -11.14 14.38 -3.12
CA ASP A 97 -11.14 13.52 -4.32
C ASP A 97 -9.90 12.60 -4.49
N PHE A 98 -9.29 12.17 -3.39
CA PHE A 98 -8.13 11.29 -3.35
C PHE A 98 -8.48 9.88 -3.84
N LYS A 99 -7.77 9.41 -4.88
CA LYS A 99 -7.91 8.06 -5.42
C LYS A 99 -6.94 7.09 -4.74
N LEU A 100 -7.47 6.03 -4.14
CA LEU A 100 -6.69 4.96 -3.55
C LEU A 100 -6.84 3.69 -4.41
N ILE A 101 -5.78 3.30 -5.09
CA ILE A 101 -5.68 2.05 -5.84
C ILE A 101 -4.76 1.12 -5.06
N ILE A 102 -5.20 -0.10 -4.78
CA ILE A 102 -4.40 -1.07 -4.03
C ILE A 102 -4.02 -2.23 -4.94
N LEU A 103 -2.72 -2.46 -5.10
CA LEU A 103 -2.16 -3.58 -5.83
C LEU A 103 -1.76 -4.68 -4.84
N VAL A 104 -2.58 -5.72 -4.71
CA VAL A 104 -2.37 -6.81 -3.76
C VAL A 104 -1.54 -7.91 -4.40
N HIS A 105 -0.25 -7.93 -4.03
CA HIS A 105 0.70 -8.95 -4.45
C HIS A 105 0.50 -10.23 -3.66
N GLU A 106 0.37 -10.08 -2.35
CA GLU A 106 0.23 -11.20 -1.44
C GLU A 106 -0.72 -10.90 -0.30
N PHE A 107 -1.53 -11.91 0.03
CA PHE A 107 -2.47 -11.86 1.14
C PHE A 107 -2.56 -13.25 1.76
N ASN A 108 -1.99 -13.40 2.95
CA ASN A 108 -1.96 -14.68 3.65
C ASN A 108 -2.26 -14.51 5.14
N ALA A 109 -3.51 -14.80 5.51
CA ALA A 109 -3.96 -14.87 6.90
C ALA A 109 -3.85 -16.28 7.50
N THR A 110 -3.41 -17.29 6.73
CA THR A 110 -3.48 -18.71 7.15
C THR A 110 -2.23 -19.20 7.88
N TYR A 111 -1.24 -18.34 8.12
CA TYR A 111 -0.08 -18.71 8.95
C TYR A 111 -0.33 -18.45 10.44
N THR A 112 -1.42 -18.99 10.97
CA THR A 112 -1.59 -19.11 12.41
C THR A 112 -0.54 -20.10 12.91
N ARG A 113 0.58 -19.61 13.47
CA ARG A 113 1.34 -20.41 14.43
C ARG A 113 0.30 -20.98 15.40
N LYS A 114 0.20 -22.30 15.50
CA LYS A 114 -0.81 -23.03 16.29
C LYS A 114 -1.15 -22.25 17.57
N GLY A 115 -2.39 -21.80 17.69
CA GLY A 115 -2.93 -21.18 18.92
C GLY A 115 -3.01 -19.64 18.96
N ILE A 116 -2.54 -18.90 17.94
CA ILE A 116 -2.52 -17.42 17.99
C ILE A 116 -3.63 -16.82 17.11
N ILE A 117 -4.86 -16.79 17.62
CA ILE A 117 -6.07 -16.31 16.91
C ILE A 117 -6.11 -14.79 16.77
N PHE A 118 -5.69 -14.07 17.81
CA PHE A 118 -5.92 -12.63 17.93
C PHE A 118 -5.13 -11.76 16.93
N PRO A 119 -3.82 -11.98 16.68
CA PRO A 119 -3.07 -11.30 15.62
C PRO A 119 -3.60 -11.55 14.22
N ALA A 120 -4.10 -12.76 13.94
CA ALA A 120 -4.72 -13.08 12.65
C ALA A 120 -6.01 -12.33 12.43
N PHE A 121 -6.84 -12.25 13.46
CA PHE A 121 -8.06 -11.45 13.41
C PHE A 121 -7.76 -9.95 13.22
N ARG A 122 -6.81 -9.38 13.99
CA ARG A 122 -6.41 -7.97 13.84
C ARG A 122 -5.87 -7.69 12.44
N PHE A 123 -4.99 -8.55 11.91
CA PHE A 123 -4.50 -8.43 10.54
C PHE A 123 -5.65 -8.42 9.52
N LEU A 124 -6.56 -9.39 9.61
CA LEU A 124 -7.71 -9.47 8.71
C LEU A 124 -8.59 -8.23 8.80
N LEU A 125 -8.86 -7.74 10.02
CA LEU A 125 -9.69 -6.56 10.26
C LEU A 125 -9.05 -5.29 9.70
N THR A 126 -7.78 -5.03 10.00
CA THR A 126 -7.07 -3.84 9.48
C THR A 126 -6.95 -3.89 7.96
N SER A 127 -6.66 -5.07 7.39
CA SER A 127 -6.61 -5.26 5.94
C SER A 127 -7.97 -5.01 5.29
N TYR A 128 -9.04 -5.55 5.87
CA TYR A 128 -10.41 -5.30 5.42
C TYR A 128 -10.74 -3.82 5.41
N GLN A 129 -10.42 -3.09 6.48
CA GLN A 129 -10.65 -1.66 6.58
C GLN A 129 -9.88 -0.88 5.51
N ILE A 130 -8.61 -1.24 5.25
CA ILE A 130 -7.82 -0.64 4.17
C ILE A 130 -8.45 -0.91 2.80
N PHE A 131 -8.81 -2.16 2.50
CA PHE A 131 -9.43 -2.51 1.22
C PHE A 131 -10.80 -1.85 1.02
N ARG A 132 -11.56 -1.61 2.10
CA ARG A 132 -12.81 -0.84 2.04
C ARG A 132 -12.60 0.62 1.63
N LEU A 133 -11.46 1.23 1.99
CA LEU A 133 -11.11 2.59 1.57
C LEU A 133 -10.71 2.70 0.09
N ALA A 134 -10.24 1.60 -0.52
CA ALA A 134 -9.76 1.62 -1.90
C ALA A 134 -10.88 1.92 -2.91
N ASP A 135 -10.61 2.76 -3.91
CA ASP A 135 -11.50 2.92 -5.07
C ASP A 135 -11.40 1.72 -6.01
N SER A 136 -10.21 1.13 -6.12
CA SER A 136 -9.95 -0.06 -6.94
C SER A 136 -8.94 -0.97 -6.27
N ILE A 137 -9.13 -2.28 -6.44
CA ILE A 137 -8.21 -3.30 -5.94
C ILE A 137 -7.80 -4.16 -7.13
N VAL A 138 -6.49 -4.22 -7.37
CA VAL A 138 -5.89 -5.00 -8.45
C VAL A 138 -5.13 -6.16 -7.82
N THR A 139 -5.34 -7.37 -8.34
CA THR A 139 -4.59 -8.56 -7.92
C THR A 139 -4.47 -9.52 -9.08
N THR A 140 -3.36 -10.25 -9.14
CA THR A 140 -3.07 -11.21 -10.22
C THR A 140 -3.54 -12.63 -9.88
N THR A 141 -3.99 -12.89 -8.64
CA THR A 141 -4.40 -14.24 -8.23
C THR A 141 -5.91 -14.32 -7.98
N SER A 142 -6.57 -15.32 -8.60
CA SER A 142 -7.99 -15.61 -8.38
C SER A 142 -8.31 -15.90 -6.92
N ARG A 143 -7.36 -16.51 -6.18
CA ARG A 143 -7.46 -16.73 -4.74
C ARG A 143 -7.62 -15.42 -3.96
N ILE A 144 -6.73 -14.45 -4.18
CA ILE A 144 -6.78 -13.15 -3.49
C ILE A 144 -8.04 -12.40 -3.93
N LYS A 145 -8.38 -12.45 -5.22
CA LYS A 145 -9.62 -11.84 -5.73
C LYS A 145 -10.85 -12.35 -4.97
N ASN A 146 -10.97 -13.66 -4.76
CA ASN A 146 -12.07 -14.25 -4.01
C ASN A 146 -12.08 -13.82 -2.53
N ILE A 147 -10.92 -13.75 -1.89
CA ILE A 147 -10.82 -13.28 -0.49
C ILE A 147 -11.23 -11.82 -0.37
N VAL A 148 -10.66 -10.94 -1.21
CA VAL A 148 -10.98 -9.51 -1.24
C VAL A 148 -12.46 -9.29 -1.54
N SER A 149 -13.03 -10.03 -2.50
CA SER A 149 -14.44 -9.94 -2.84
C SER A 149 -15.34 -10.36 -1.68
N ARG A 150 -15.03 -11.48 -0.99
CA ARG A 150 -15.77 -11.89 0.20
C ARG A 150 -15.63 -10.91 1.36
N LEU A 151 -14.46 -10.29 1.52
CA LEU A 151 -14.22 -9.32 2.58
C LEU A 151 -14.95 -8.00 2.28
N THR A 152 -14.88 -7.48 1.05
CA THR A 152 -15.25 -6.09 0.76
C THR A 152 -16.49 -5.90 -0.10
N GLY A 153 -16.95 -6.95 -0.78
CA GLY A 153 -17.97 -6.91 -1.82
C GLY A 153 -17.48 -6.34 -3.16
N LYS A 154 -16.19 -6.03 -3.32
CA LYS A 154 -15.61 -5.45 -4.54
C LYS A 154 -15.02 -6.56 -5.44
N THR A 155 -15.22 -6.46 -6.75
CA THR A 155 -14.73 -7.41 -7.77
C THR A 155 -13.76 -6.78 -8.75
#